data_AF-A0A258CQ76-F1
#
_entry.id   AF-A0A258CQ76-F1
#
_cell.length_a   1.000
_cell.length_b   1.000
_cell.length_c   1.000
_cell.angle_alpha   90.00
_cell.angle_beta   90.00
_cell.angle_gamma   90.00
#
_symmetry.space_group_name_H-M   'P 1'
#
loop_
_entity.id
_entity.type
_entity.pdbx_description
1 polymer ?
#
loop_
_entity_poly.entity_id
_entity_poly.type
_entity_poly.pdbx_seq_one_letter_code
_entity_poly.pdbx_strand_id
1 'polypeptide(L)'
;MWGIDEWGIWLMGIVALVWTVDCFIGFYLTLPAGRRAAAGARPQPRGWKDWAGRWAPAWKIKRGASTWRLNFDIHRAFGLWTWALLFIVAFTGFSLNLHREIFFPLMQMVSSVTPTPFEGHMPGDGKHPIEPQVSYADIVEIARREAAQRGWQAPGAGIYYAPNWGIHTVQFSHTSRNRTEAGMHPTRLFLDAKGAVLGERVPWTGTAADIFVQAQFPLH
;
A
#
# COMPACT_ATOMS: atom_id res chain seq x y z
N MET A 1 14.80 22.43 -10.94
CA MET A 1 15.51 21.94 -9.74
C MET A 1 15.88 20.49 -10.02
N TRP A 2 17.17 20.16 -10.03
CA TRP A 2 17.73 18.93 -10.63
C TRP A 2 18.01 17.83 -9.59
N GLY A 3 17.47 16.63 -9.83
CA GLY A 3 18.20 15.37 -9.81
C GLY A 3 18.42 14.60 -8.51
N ILE A 4 18.21 15.19 -7.32
CA ILE A 4 18.46 14.49 -6.05
C ILE A 4 17.26 13.61 -5.63
N ASP A 5 16.04 14.01 -6.00
CA ASP A 5 14.82 13.34 -5.52
C ASP A 5 14.61 11.95 -6.15
N GLU A 6 14.79 11.81 -7.47
CA GLU A 6 14.54 10.53 -8.14
C GLU A 6 15.57 9.45 -7.76
N TRP A 7 16.85 9.81 -7.66
CA TRP A 7 17.91 8.88 -7.26
C TRP A 7 17.77 8.44 -5.80
N GLY A 8 17.39 9.36 -4.91
CA GLY A 8 17.13 9.04 -3.51
C GLY A 8 15.99 8.04 -3.36
N ILE A 9 14.88 8.25 -4.08
CA ILE A 9 13.72 7.35 -4.10
C ILE A 9 14.13 5.96 -4.63
N TRP A 10 14.86 5.91 -5.74
CA TRP A 10 15.34 4.65 -6.31
C TRP A 10 16.26 3.89 -5.36
N LEU A 11 17.24 4.57 -4.78
CA LEU A 11 18.18 3.96 -3.83
C LEU A 11 17.45 3.40 -2.61
N MET A 12 16.60 4.22 -1.97
CA MET A 12 15.83 3.81 -0.80
C MET A 12 14.87 2.67 -1.13
N GLY A 13 14.25 2.71 -2.32
CA GLY A 13 13.39 1.66 -2.82
C GLY A 13 14.10 0.33 -3.05
N ILE A 14 15.30 0.34 -3.66
CA ILE A 14 16.11 -0.87 -3.84
C ILE A 14 16.57 -1.42 -2.48
N VAL A 15 17.04 -0.56 -1.57
CA VAL A 15 17.44 -0.96 -0.22
C VAL A 15 16.26 -1.61 0.51
N ALA A 16 15.08 -1.00 0.46
CA ALA A 16 13.86 -1.54 1.05
C ALA A 16 13.43 -2.85 0.41
N LEU A 17 13.59 -3.01 -0.91
CA LEU A 17 13.30 -4.26 -1.63
C LEU A 17 14.23 -5.39 -1.17
N VAL A 18 15.54 -5.14 -1.16
CA VAL A 18 16.53 -6.12 -0.68
C VAL A 18 16.24 -6.50 0.77
N TRP A 19 15.91 -5.53 1.61
CA TRP A 19 15.56 -5.77 3.00
C TRP A 19 14.24 -6.56 3.15
N THR A 20 13.26 -6.31 2.30
CA THR A 20 12.03 -7.10 2.25
C THR A 20 12.33 -8.57 1.92
N VAL A 21 13.22 -8.82 0.95
CA VAL A 21 13.67 -10.17 0.61
C VAL A 21 14.43 -10.81 1.78
N ASP A 22 15.32 -10.07 2.44
CA ASP A 22 16.03 -10.53 3.64
C ASP A 22 15.06 -10.91 4.77
N CYS A 23 13.97 -10.16 4.96
CA CYS A 23 12.92 -10.52 5.91
C CYS A 23 12.31 -11.90 5.59
N PHE A 24 12.06 -12.22 4.31
CA PHE A 24 11.56 -13.56 3.95
C PHE A 24 12.58 -14.66 4.26
N ILE A 25 13.87 -14.40 4.02
CA ILE A 25 14.96 -15.34 4.35
C ILE A 25 15.02 -15.55 5.87
N GLY A 26 15.06 -14.46 6.65
CA GLY A 26 15.07 -14.50 8.11
C GLY A 26 13.89 -15.27 8.69
N PHE A 27 12.68 -15.02 8.20
CA PHE A 27 11.48 -15.77 8.59
C PHE A 27 11.59 -17.24 8.23
N TYR A 28 12.02 -17.56 7.00
CA TYR A 28 12.18 -18.93 6.53
C TYR A 28 13.15 -19.73 7.40
N LEU A 29 14.25 -19.13 7.84
CA LEU A 29 15.23 -19.75 8.74
C LEU A 29 14.66 -20.08 10.13
N THR A 30 13.55 -19.45 10.53
CA THR A 30 12.88 -19.78 11.79
C THR A 30 11.92 -20.96 11.68
N LEU A 31 11.56 -21.35 10.45
CA LEU A 31 10.61 -22.42 10.22
C LEU A 31 11.20 -23.77 10.66
N PRO A 32 10.37 -24.66 11.24
CA PRO A 32 10.87 -25.94 11.71
C PRO A 32 11.34 -26.81 10.54
N ALA A 33 12.63 -27.16 10.52
CA ALA A 33 13.22 -28.00 9.47
C ALA A 33 12.44 -29.31 9.24
N GLY A 34 12.36 -29.79 8.00
CA GLY A 34 11.76 -31.09 7.71
C GLY A 34 12.48 -32.20 8.49
N ARG A 35 11.75 -33.02 9.26
CA ARG A 35 12.35 -34.23 9.85
C ARG A 35 12.67 -35.18 8.71
N ARG A 36 13.95 -35.51 8.52
CA ARG A 36 14.35 -36.68 7.75
C ARG A 36 13.68 -37.89 8.42
N ALA A 37 12.86 -38.62 7.67
CA ALA A 37 12.28 -39.85 8.18
C ALA A 37 13.44 -40.80 8.52
N ALA A 38 13.48 -41.30 9.76
CA ALA A 38 14.37 -42.39 10.07
C ALA A 38 14.05 -43.55 9.12
N ALA A 39 15.08 -44.22 8.58
CA ALA A 39 14.90 -45.35 7.69
C ALA A 39 14.01 -46.39 8.39
N GLY A 40 12.82 -46.66 7.81
CA GLY A 40 11.82 -47.58 8.36
C GLY A 40 10.64 -46.96 9.13
N ALA A 41 10.60 -45.64 9.33
CA ALA A 41 9.46 -44.99 9.97
C ALA A 41 8.26 -44.86 9.01
N ARG A 42 7.07 -45.34 9.42
CA ARG A 42 5.82 -45.14 8.66
C ARG A 42 5.52 -43.65 8.50
N PRO A 43 5.11 -43.18 7.30
CA PRO A 43 4.72 -41.79 7.10
C PRO A 43 3.47 -41.48 7.94
N GLN A 44 3.66 -40.72 9.01
CA GLN A 44 2.57 -40.23 9.83
C GLN A 44 2.00 -38.95 9.16
N PRO A 45 0.68 -38.81 8.99
CA PRO A 45 0.09 -37.60 8.42
C PRO A 45 0.44 -36.40 9.30
N ARG A 46 1.17 -35.45 8.71
CA ARG A 46 1.67 -34.26 9.41
C ARG A 46 0.59 -33.18 9.34
N GLY A 47 -0.11 -32.98 10.44
CA GLY A 47 -1.13 -31.94 10.57
C GLY A 47 -0.56 -30.56 10.91
N TRP A 48 -1.32 -29.50 10.63
CA TRP A 48 -1.02 -28.13 11.04
C TRP A 48 -0.66 -27.99 12.52
N LYS A 49 -1.34 -28.73 13.41
CA LYS A 49 -1.09 -28.72 14.86
C LYS A 49 0.34 -29.15 15.22
N ASP A 50 0.86 -30.16 14.54
CA ASP A 50 2.22 -30.67 14.75
C ASP A 50 3.26 -29.67 14.25
N TRP A 51 3.00 -29.03 13.10
CA TRP A 51 3.87 -27.98 12.57
C TRP A 51 3.88 -26.74 13.50
N ALA A 52 2.70 -26.26 13.90
CA ALA A 52 2.55 -25.13 14.80
C ALA A 52 3.19 -25.39 16.17
N GLY A 53 3.04 -26.60 16.72
CA GLY A 53 3.69 -27.00 17.96
C GLY A 53 5.23 -26.98 17.88
N ARG A 54 5.80 -27.20 16.70
CA ARG A 54 7.26 -27.13 16.47
C ARG A 54 7.77 -25.73 16.22
N TRP A 55 6.92 -24.84 15.71
CA TRP A 55 7.27 -23.45 15.48
C TRP A 55 7.02 -22.57 16.72
N ALA A 56 6.08 -22.94 17.59
CA ALA A 56 5.77 -22.21 18.83
C ALA A 56 6.99 -21.90 19.73
N PRO A 57 8.00 -22.78 19.88
CA PRO A 57 9.22 -22.45 20.63
C PRO A 57 10.04 -21.32 20.01
N ALA A 58 9.90 -21.04 18.71
CA ALA A 58 10.63 -19.96 18.05
C ALA A 58 10.28 -18.58 18.60
N TRP A 59 9.07 -18.44 19.12
CA TRP A 59 8.50 -17.21 19.67
C TRP A 59 8.67 -17.05 21.19
N LYS A 60 9.27 -18.04 21.87
CA LYS A 60 9.33 -18.11 23.33
C LYS A 60 10.76 -18.11 23.84
N ILE A 61 10.96 -17.49 25.00
CA ILE A 61 12.23 -17.49 25.73
C ILE A 61 12.11 -18.46 26.92
N LYS A 62 12.91 -19.52 26.94
CA LYS A 62 12.91 -20.48 28.07
C LYS A 62 13.82 -19.98 29.20
N ARG A 63 13.21 -19.68 30.36
CA ARG A 63 13.94 -19.33 31.59
C ARG A 63 14.52 -20.59 32.26
N GLY A 64 15.69 -20.47 32.91
CA GLY A 64 16.36 -21.58 33.61
C GLY A 64 17.18 -22.53 32.71
N ALA A 65 17.49 -22.11 31.48
CA ALA A 65 18.42 -22.82 30.59
C ALA A 65 19.86 -22.32 30.76
N SER A 66 20.84 -23.04 30.18
CA SER A 66 22.22 -22.55 30.09
C SER A 66 22.29 -21.19 29.39
N THR A 67 23.29 -20.38 29.73
CA THR A 67 23.48 -19.03 29.15
C THR A 67 23.50 -19.05 27.62
N TRP A 68 24.15 -20.06 27.03
CA TRP A 68 24.18 -20.24 25.58
C TRP A 68 22.77 -20.42 24.98
N ARG A 69 21.95 -21.28 25.59
CA ARG A 69 20.58 -21.53 25.12
C ARG A 69 19.67 -20.32 25.34
N LEU A 70 19.85 -19.61 26.46
CA LEU A 70 19.12 -18.38 26.73
C LEU A 70 19.41 -17.31 25.67
N ASN A 71 20.68 -17.07 25.34
CA ASN A 71 21.08 -16.12 24.31
C ASN A 71 20.51 -16.49 22.93
N PHE A 72 20.54 -17.78 22.58
CA PHE A 72 19.94 -18.27 21.34
C PHE A 72 18.41 -18.04 21.29
N ASP A 73 17.70 -18.40 22.36
CA ASP A 73 16.25 -18.22 22.45
C ASP A 73 15.87 -16.72 22.42
N ILE A 74 16.65 -15.85 23.08
CA ILE A 74 16.47 -14.39 23.02
C ILE A 74 16.64 -13.89 21.59
N HIS A 75 17.77 -14.20 20.94
CA HIS A 75 18.06 -13.70 19.60
C HIS A 75 16.98 -14.12 18.61
N ARG A 76 16.58 -15.40 18.64
CA ARG A 76 15.55 -15.93 17.74
C ARG A 76 14.16 -15.36 18.03
N ALA A 77 13.72 -15.36 19.28
CA ALA A 77 12.38 -14.88 19.63
C ALA A 77 12.27 -13.38 19.42
N PHE A 78 13.23 -12.60 19.93
CA PHE A 78 13.26 -11.16 19.73
C PHE A 78 13.34 -10.80 18.25
N GLY A 79 14.19 -11.52 17.48
CA GLY A 79 14.26 -11.37 16.04
C GLY A 79 12.92 -11.61 15.34
N LEU A 80 12.14 -12.61 15.74
CA LEU A 80 10.79 -12.85 15.18
C LEU A 80 9.77 -11.78 15.57
N TRP A 81 9.83 -11.28 16.81
CA TRP A 81 8.95 -10.21 17.27
C TRP A 81 9.24 -8.90 16.52
N THR A 82 10.52 -8.52 16.39
CA THR A 82 10.91 -7.33 15.65
C THR A 82 10.76 -7.50 14.14
N TRP A 83 10.92 -8.72 13.62
CA TRP A 83 10.73 -9.04 12.21
C TRP A 83 9.37 -8.57 11.69
N ALA A 84 8.28 -8.75 12.44
CA ALA A 84 6.96 -8.32 11.99
C ALA A 84 6.90 -6.80 11.74
N LEU A 85 7.48 -6.01 12.66
CA LEU A 85 7.56 -4.56 12.52
C LEU A 85 8.48 -4.17 11.35
N LEU A 86 9.67 -4.76 11.28
CA LEU A 86 10.66 -4.46 10.25
C LEU A 86 10.17 -4.85 8.85
N PHE A 87 9.47 -5.97 8.74
CA PHE A 87 8.85 -6.41 7.50
C PHE A 87 7.81 -5.40 7.02
N ILE A 88 6.92 -4.91 7.90
CA ILE A 88 5.93 -3.89 7.53
C ILE A 88 6.63 -2.65 6.99
N VAL A 89 7.64 -2.13 7.72
CA VAL A 89 8.39 -0.93 7.32
C VAL A 89 9.14 -1.13 6.00
N ALA A 90 9.84 -2.24 5.84
CA ALA A 90 10.59 -2.54 4.63
C ALA A 90 9.65 -2.72 3.43
N PHE A 91 8.55 -3.45 3.63
CA PHE A 91 7.57 -3.71 2.58
C PHE A 91 6.86 -2.42 2.14
N THR A 92 6.40 -1.59 3.09
CA THR A 92 5.76 -0.31 2.76
C THR A 92 6.76 0.63 2.09
N GLY A 93 7.99 0.72 2.59
CA GLY A 93 9.06 1.53 1.99
C GLY A 93 9.36 1.12 0.55
N PHE A 94 9.47 -0.18 0.28
CA PHE A 94 9.63 -0.73 -1.07
C PHE A 94 8.42 -0.36 -1.97
N SER A 95 7.20 -0.58 -1.48
CA SER A 95 5.98 -0.37 -2.26
C SER A 95 5.70 1.09 -2.63
N LEU A 96 6.16 2.03 -1.80
CA LEU A 96 5.98 3.46 -2.01
C LEU A 96 7.08 4.05 -2.91
N ASN A 97 8.34 3.60 -2.74
CA ASN A 97 9.46 4.13 -3.51
C ASN A 97 9.56 3.53 -4.93
N LEU A 98 9.28 2.23 -5.09
CA LEU A 98 9.27 1.53 -6.38
C LEU A 98 7.85 1.20 -6.83
N HIS A 99 6.94 2.16 -6.60
CA HIS A 99 5.51 1.97 -6.84
C HIS A 99 5.22 1.66 -8.30
N ARG A 100 5.75 2.45 -9.23
CA ARG A 100 5.43 2.33 -10.67
C ARG A 100 6.23 1.22 -11.33
N GLU A 101 7.47 1.04 -10.89
CA GLU A 101 8.48 0.21 -11.52
C GLU A 101 8.25 -1.27 -11.23
N ILE A 102 7.86 -1.61 -10.01
CA ILE A 102 7.78 -3.00 -9.55
C ILE A 102 6.43 -3.30 -8.92
N PHE A 103 6.03 -2.49 -7.94
CA PHE A 103 4.87 -2.81 -7.12
C PHE A 103 3.55 -2.82 -7.91
N PHE A 104 3.30 -1.80 -8.72
CA PHE A 104 2.09 -1.67 -9.52
C PHE A 104 1.94 -2.80 -10.56
N PRO A 105 2.97 -3.15 -11.36
CA PRO A 105 2.94 -4.34 -12.21
C PRO A 105 2.61 -5.64 -11.46
N LEU A 106 3.23 -5.87 -10.30
CA LEU A 106 2.96 -7.06 -9.49
C LEU A 106 1.52 -7.09 -8.97
N MET A 107 0.98 -5.95 -8.53
CA MET A 107 -0.40 -5.85 -8.09
C MET A 107 -1.39 -6.13 -9.23
N GLN A 108 -1.11 -5.64 -10.44
CA GLN A 108 -1.94 -5.90 -11.63
C GLN A 108 -1.99 -7.38 -12.02
N MET A 109 -0.96 -8.18 -11.68
CA MET A 109 -1.00 -9.64 -11.89
C MET A 109 -1.95 -10.35 -10.91
N VAL A 110 -2.15 -9.80 -9.72
CA VAL A 110 -2.94 -10.41 -8.64
C VAL A 110 -4.38 -9.90 -8.62
N SER A 111 -4.62 -8.66 -9.07
CA SER A 111 -5.92 -8.02 -9.09
C SER A 111 -5.98 -6.95 -10.18
N SER A 112 -7.12 -6.81 -10.85
CA SER A 112 -7.39 -5.63 -11.67
C SER A 112 -7.31 -4.38 -10.79
N VAL A 113 -6.51 -3.39 -11.16
CA VAL A 113 -6.50 -2.08 -10.48
C VAL A 113 -7.51 -1.18 -11.17
N THR A 114 -8.30 -0.44 -10.40
CA THR A 114 -9.23 0.53 -10.99
C THR A 114 -8.41 1.59 -11.74
N PRO A 115 -8.58 1.75 -13.07
CA PRO A 115 -7.80 2.72 -13.83
C PRO A 115 -7.86 4.08 -13.17
N THR A 116 -6.72 4.74 -13.05
CA THR A 116 -6.75 6.10 -12.55
C THR A 116 -7.52 6.96 -13.56
N PRO A 117 -8.29 7.97 -13.14
CA PRO A 117 -8.99 8.86 -14.08
C PRO A 117 -8.07 9.58 -15.09
N PHE A 118 -6.75 9.52 -14.85
CA PHE A 118 -5.69 10.04 -15.71
C PHE A 118 -5.23 9.01 -16.76
N GLU A 119 -5.46 7.71 -16.55
CA GLU A 119 -5.18 6.63 -17.51
C GLU A 119 -6.25 6.61 -18.60
N GLY A 120 -5.96 7.30 -19.71
CA GLY A 120 -6.87 7.50 -20.84
C GLY A 120 -6.81 8.92 -21.41
N HIS A 121 -6.31 9.87 -20.63
CA HIS A 121 -6.03 11.23 -21.06
C HIS A 121 -4.53 11.35 -21.36
N MET A 122 -4.16 11.47 -22.64
CA MET A 122 -2.77 11.77 -22.99
C MET A 122 -2.39 13.08 -22.29
N PRO A 123 -1.31 13.10 -21.49
CA PRO A 123 -0.85 14.35 -20.93
C PRO A 123 -0.56 15.31 -22.08
N GLY A 124 -0.99 16.56 -21.95
CA GLY A 124 -0.56 17.64 -22.82
C GLY A 124 0.97 17.70 -22.84
N ASP A 125 1.53 18.36 -23.85
CA ASP A 125 2.98 18.44 -24.07
C ASP A 125 3.76 19.22 -22.97
N GLY A 126 3.08 19.60 -21.88
CA GLY A 126 3.59 20.39 -20.76
C GLY A 126 3.90 21.84 -21.11
N LYS A 127 3.76 22.22 -22.38
CA LYS A 127 4.03 23.56 -22.92
C LYS A 127 2.75 24.31 -23.23
N HIS A 128 1.68 23.59 -23.54
CA HIS A 128 0.35 24.11 -23.80
C HIS A 128 -0.62 23.53 -22.77
N PRO A 129 -0.83 24.22 -21.64
CA PRO A 129 -1.87 23.86 -20.68
C PRO A 129 -3.24 23.75 -21.36
N ILE A 130 -4.01 22.72 -21.04
CA ILE A 130 -5.41 22.63 -21.47
C ILE A 130 -6.18 23.65 -20.64
N GLU A 131 -6.77 24.65 -21.28
CA GLU A 131 -7.57 25.65 -20.59
C GLU A 131 -8.92 25.05 -20.14
N PRO A 132 -9.36 25.32 -18.89
CA PRO A 132 -10.67 24.89 -18.43
C PRO A 132 -11.76 25.61 -19.24
N GLN A 133 -12.73 24.85 -19.75
CA GLN A 133 -13.85 25.40 -20.53
C GLN A 133 -15.05 25.79 -19.66
N VAL A 134 -15.01 25.40 -18.39
CA VAL A 134 -16.09 25.59 -17.42
C VAL A 134 -15.52 26.22 -16.16
N SER A 135 -16.29 27.10 -15.51
CA SER A 135 -15.84 27.78 -14.30
C SER A 135 -15.73 26.83 -13.12
N TYR A 136 -14.88 27.15 -12.14
CA TYR A 136 -14.81 26.39 -10.89
C TYR A 136 -16.16 26.32 -10.17
N ALA A 137 -16.97 27.38 -10.24
CA ALA A 137 -18.29 27.42 -9.61
C ALA A 137 -19.24 26.38 -10.23
N ASP A 138 -19.26 26.29 -11.55
CA ASP A 138 -20.07 25.31 -12.27
C ASP A 138 -19.61 23.87 -11.98
N ILE A 139 -18.30 23.63 -11.94
CA ILE A 139 -17.74 22.31 -11.59
C ILE A 139 -18.12 21.91 -10.15
N VAL A 140 -18.06 22.84 -9.20
CA VAL A 140 -18.48 22.57 -7.81
C VAL A 140 -19.97 22.22 -7.76
N GLU A 141 -20.81 22.89 -8.54
CA GLU A 141 -22.24 22.62 -8.59
C GLU A 141 -22.55 21.26 -9.23
N ILE A 142 -21.89 20.92 -10.34
CA ILE A 142 -21.97 19.58 -10.95
C ILE A 142 -21.55 18.52 -9.93
N ALA A 143 -20.41 18.71 -9.27
CA ALA A 143 -19.88 17.76 -8.30
C ALA A 143 -20.79 17.62 -7.08
N ARG A 144 -21.42 18.70 -6.59
CA ARG A 144 -22.41 18.65 -5.50
C ARG A 144 -23.63 17.81 -5.88
N ARG A 145 -24.13 17.95 -7.12
CA ARG A 145 -25.27 17.16 -7.61
C ARG A 145 -24.92 15.68 -7.70
N GLU A 146 -23.75 15.36 -8.24
CA GLU A 146 -23.22 13.99 -8.31
C GLU A 146 -23.05 13.38 -6.91
N ALA A 147 -22.48 14.12 -5.97
CA ALA A 147 -22.32 13.68 -4.59
C ALA A 147 -23.67 13.38 -3.92
N ALA A 148 -24.68 14.24 -4.13
CA ALA A 148 -26.03 14.02 -3.62
C ALA A 148 -26.69 12.78 -4.23
N GLN A 149 -26.56 12.57 -5.54
CA GLN A 149 -27.08 11.38 -6.22
C GLN A 149 -26.42 10.09 -5.71
N ARG A 150 -25.12 10.14 -5.36
CA ARG A 150 -24.35 9.02 -4.80
C ARG A 150 -24.51 8.87 -3.28
N GLY A 151 -25.31 9.72 -2.63
CA GLY A 151 -25.56 9.66 -1.20
C GLY A 151 -24.37 10.05 -0.33
N TRP A 152 -23.40 10.79 -0.87
CA TRP A 152 -22.23 11.25 -0.12
C TRP A 152 -22.62 12.40 0.81
N GLN A 153 -22.41 12.18 2.11
CA GLN A 153 -22.76 13.15 3.17
C GLN A 153 -21.66 14.17 3.43
N ALA A 154 -20.44 13.91 2.96
CA ALA A 154 -19.30 14.79 3.17
C ALA A 154 -19.42 16.06 2.29
N PRO A 155 -19.20 17.26 2.86
CA PRO A 155 -19.25 18.49 2.07
C PRO A 155 -18.04 18.59 1.13
N GLY A 156 -18.18 19.42 0.09
CA GLY A 156 -17.05 19.79 -0.78
C GLY A 156 -15.98 20.50 0.03
N ALA A 157 -14.78 19.94 0.06
CA ALA A 157 -13.64 20.41 0.86
C ALA A 157 -12.60 21.16 0.02
N GLY A 158 -12.55 20.91 -1.29
CA GLY A 158 -11.61 21.60 -2.17
C GLY A 158 -11.79 21.22 -3.63
N ILE A 159 -11.28 22.06 -4.51
CA ILE A 159 -11.25 21.85 -5.96
C ILE A 159 -9.86 22.18 -6.49
N TYR A 160 -9.37 21.34 -7.39
CA TYR A 160 -8.08 21.50 -8.08
C TYR A 160 -8.26 21.23 -9.57
N TYR A 161 -7.48 21.91 -10.40
CA TYR A 161 -7.42 21.66 -11.83
C TYR A 161 -6.00 21.25 -12.22
N ALA A 162 -5.88 20.16 -12.97
CA ALA A 162 -4.62 19.65 -13.50
C ALA A 162 -4.49 20.05 -14.98
N PRO A 163 -3.81 21.17 -15.33
CA PRO A 163 -3.85 21.73 -16.69
C PRO A 163 -3.17 20.81 -17.72
N ASN A 164 -2.20 20.02 -17.28
CA ASN A 164 -1.52 19.03 -18.15
C ASN A 164 -2.42 17.85 -18.52
N TRP A 165 -3.53 17.62 -17.81
CA TRP A 165 -4.48 16.54 -18.11
C TRP A 165 -5.87 17.05 -18.47
N GLY A 166 -6.17 18.32 -18.25
CA GLY A 166 -7.50 18.88 -18.45
C GLY A 166 -8.52 18.33 -17.47
N ILE A 167 -8.12 18.00 -16.23
CA ILE A 167 -8.97 17.32 -15.25
C ILE A 167 -9.19 18.20 -14.02
N HIS A 168 -10.46 18.43 -13.69
CA HIS A 168 -10.89 18.94 -12.41
C HIS A 168 -11.01 17.80 -11.39
N THR A 169 -10.50 18.01 -10.18
CA THR A 169 -10.66 17.11 -9.05
C THR A 169 -11.38 17.84 -7.93
N VAL A 170 -12.56 17.35 -7.57
CA VAL A 170 -13.35 17.86 -6.43
C VAL A 170 -13.22 16.88 -5.27
N GLN A 171 -12.85 17.39 -4.10
CA GLN A 171 -12.67 16.60 -2.88
C GLN A 171 -13.86 16.77 -1.96
N PHE A 172 -14.29 15.68 -1.32
CA PHE A 172 -15.36 15.65 -0.33
C PHE A 172 -14.80 15.13 0.99
N SER A 173 -14.91 15.94 2.04
CA SER A 173 -14.37 15.62 3.38
C SER A 173 -15.10 16.41 4.46
N HIS A 174 -15.31 15.80 5.63
CA HIS A 174 -15.78 16.52 6.83
C HIS A 174 -14.67 17.33 7.50
N THR A 175 -13.40 17.05 7.18
CA THR A 175 -12.26 17.80 7.69
C THR A 175 -11.64 18.65 6.59
N SER A 176 -11.21 19.87 6.94
CA SER A 176 -10.53 20.81 6.02
C SER A 176 -9.11 20.39 5.65
N ARG A 177 -8.67 19.19 6.05
CA ARG A 177 -7.32 18.67 5.77
C ARG A 177 -7.32 17.84 4.49
N ASN A 178 -6.23 17.92 3.74
CA ASN A 178 -5.95 17.06 2.58
C ASN A 178 -5.83 15.55 2.93
N ARG A 179 -5.88 15.20 4.23
CA ARG A 179 -6.04 13.86 4.77
C ARG A 179 -7.20 13.85 5.79
N THR A 180 -8.01 12.81 5.77
CA THR A 180 -9.01 12.54 6.80
C THR A 180 -8.33 12.32 8.16
N GLU A 181 -9.07 12.34 9.26
CA GLU A 181 -8.51 12.18 10.62
C GLU A 181 -7.71 10.88 10.80
N ALA A 182 -8.00 9.86 10.00
CA ALA A 182 -7.27 8.59 9.95
C ALA A 182 -6.07 8.58 8.98
N GLY A 183 -5.61 9.74 8.49
CA GLY A 183 -4.45 9.85 7.60
C GLY A 183 -4.72 9.40 6.15
N MET A 184 -5.98 9.33 5.73
CA MET A 184 -6.38 8.80 4.41
C MET A 184 -6.73 9.91 3.44
N HIS A 185 -6.70 9.63 2.14
CA HIS A 185 -7.17 10.60 1.15
C HIS A 185 -8.70 10.77 1.21
N PRO A 186 -9.22 12.00 1.00
CA PRO A 186 -10.66 12.24 0.95
C PRO A 186 -11.29 11.61 -0.30
N THR A 187 -12.62 11.45 -0.29
CA THR A 187 -13.37 11.05 -1.48
C THR A 187 -13.16 12.07 -2.59
N ARG A 188 -12.90 11.63 -3.81
CA ARG A 188 -12.66 12.51 -4.96
C ARG A 188 -13.59 12.18 -6.11
N LEU A 189 -14.07 13.21 -6.78
CA LEU A 189 -14.73 13.14 -8.07
C LEU A 189 -13.84 13.80 -9.11
N PHE A 190 -13.69 13.16 -10.26
CA PHE A 190 -12.87 13.63 -11.37
C PHE A 190 -13.78 14.02 -12.52
N LEU A 191 -13.56 15.22 -13.06
CA LEU A 191 -14.31 15.76 -14.19
C LEU A 191 -13.34 16.26 -15.26
N ASP A 192 -13.72 16.18 -16.52
CA ASP A 192 -12.94 16.77 -17.62
C ASP A 192 -13.06 18.30 -17.64
N ALA A 193 -12.31 18.97 -18.53
CA ALA A 193 -12.33 20.43 -18.70
C ALA A 193 -13.70 21.01 -19.09
N LYS A 194 -14.65 20.16 -19.50
CA LYS A 194 -16.04 20.51 -19.87
C LYS A 194 -17.05 20.15 -18.77
N GLY A 195 -16.61 19.57 -17.66
CA GLY A 195 -17.46 19.15 -16.55
C GLY A 195 -18.12 17.78 -16.71
N ALA A 196 -17.70 16.95 -17.68
CA ALA A 196 -18.15 15.57 -17.77
C ALA A 196 -17.47 14.71 -16.69
N VAL A 197 -18.24 13.86 -16.01
CA VAL A 197 -17.70 12.99 -14.96
C VAL A 197 -16.83 11.89 -15.57
N LEU A 198 -15.56 11.85 -15.18
CA LEU A 198 -14.58 10.87 -15.63
C LEU A 198 -14.49 9.67 -14.70
N GLY A 199 -14.80 9.86 -13.42
CA GLY A 199 -14.76 8.79 -12.42
C GLY A 199 -14.70 9.31 -10.99
N GLU A 200 -14.58 8.39 -10.05
CA GLU A 200 -14.51 8.67 -8.62
C GLU A 200 -13.40 7.87 -7.94
N ARG A 201 -13.01 8.31 -6.75
CA ARG A 201 -12.19 7.55 -5.81
C ARG A 201 -12.76 7.70 -4.41
N VAL A 202 -13.37 6.64 -3.92
CA VAL A 202 -13.93 6.57 -2.56
C VAL A 202 -13.01 5.70 -1.69
N PRO A 203 -12.62 6.17 -0.48
CA PRO A 203 -11.78 5.38 0.42
C PRO A 203 -12.40 4.02 0.76
N TRP A 204 -11.57 2.98 0.89
CA TRP A 204 -11.94 1.59 1.20
C TRP A 204 -12.87 0.91 0.20
N THR A 205 -12.97 1.46 -1.01
CA THR A 205 -13.71 0.85 -2.12
C THR A 205 -12.76 0.48 -3.25
N GLY A 206 -13.26 -0.36 -4.16
CA GLY A 206 -12.50 -0.90 -5.27
C GLY A 206 -12.06 -2.33 -5.03
N THR A 207 -10.97 -2.72 -5.68
CA THR A 207 -10.44 -4.08 -5.64
C THR A 207 -9.63 -4.35 -4.38
N ALA A 208 -9.25 -5.62 -4.15
CA ALA A 208 -8.35 -5.97 -3.06
C ALA A 208 -7.01 -5.22 -3.14
N ALA A 209 -6.55 -4.92 -4.37
CA ALA A 209 -5.37 -4.09 -4.58
C ALA A 209 -5.58 -2.64 -4.14
N ASP A 210 -6.73 -2.06 -4.50
CA ASP A 210 -7.06 -0.69 -4.13
C ASP A 210 -7.14 -0.54 -2.60
N ILE A 211 -7.74 -1.52 -1.90
CA ILE A 211 -7.80 -1.55 -0.44
C ILE A 211 -6.41 -1.71 0.17
N PHE A 212 -5.59 -2.60 -0.39
CA PHE A 212 -4.24 -2.85 0.12
C PHE A 212 -3.34 -1.61 0.02
N VAL A 213 -3.35 -0.92 -1.12
CA VAL A 213 -2.60 0.34 -1.31
C VAL A 213 -3.08 1.41 -0.32
N GLN A 214 -4.40 1.53 -0.14
CA GLN A 214 -4.96 2.50 0.81
C GLN A 214 -4.54 2.21 2.25
N ALA A 215 -4.44 0.93 2.62
CA ALA A 215 -4.01 0.51 3.95
C ALA A 215 -2.54 0.82 4.26
N GLN A 216 -1.69 1.06 3.25
CA GLN A 216 -0.27 1.38 3.47
C GLN A 216 -0.05 2.81 3.99
N PHE A 217 -0.89 3.77 3.61
CA PHE A 217 -0.73 5.18 3.98
C PHE A 217 -0.77 5.50 5.49
N PRO A 218 -1.56 4.82 6.34
CA PRO A 218 -1.46 4.99 7.79
C PRO A 218 -0.31 4.20 8.44
N LEU A 219 0.29 3.25 7.71
CA LEU A 219 1.32 2.35 8.23
C LEU A 219 2.76 2.85 7.99
N HIS A 220 2.94 3.91 7.21
CA HIS A 220 4.23 4.53 6.85
C HIS A 220 4.16 6.05 7.08
#